data_AF-A0A2N1XE54-F1
#
_entry.id   AF-A0A2N1XE54-F1
#
_cell.length_a   1.000
_cell.length_b   1.000
_cell.length_c   1.000
_cell.angle_alpha   90.00
_cell.angle_beta   90.00
_cell.angle_gamma   90.00
#
_symmetry.space_group_name_H-M   'P 1'
#
loop_
_entity.id
_entity.type
_entity.pdbx_description
1 polymer ?
#
loop_
_entity_poly.entity_id
_entity_poly.type
_entity_poly.pdbx_seq_one_letter_code
_entity_poly.pdbx_strand_id
1 'polypeptide(L)'
;MYKRIRNFAAIALLALATAAPAIAFAKAASSEPVARAPTRDQALAAQRVYGLLSDSRYHYKPRPLDDTLSSQIFDDYLESLDSQKLFFTQSDIDAFAAYRTTLDDAIRNGELQPAFDMFNVYIQRVGQRVAFARSLLTQEFDFTREETYRFDRKDAVWAKDDAELEAIWRQYVKNDALRLQLANKKPAAIASTLDKRYANLSERVEQIKSEDVFQTFLDTYASAIEPHTNYMTPRTTENFNISMRLSLEGIGAVLQRQDDYVVIRSVVPGGPAGLSGKLSPGDRIAAVGQGKSGPMVDVVGWRI
;
A
#
# COMPACT_ATOMS: atom_id res chain seq x y z
N MET A 1 30.99 77.85 -36.31
CA MET A 1 29.69 78.36 -36.83
C MET A 1 28.63 78.10 -35.75
N TYR A 2 27.72 79.05 -35.50
CA TYR A 2 26.65 79.11 -34.46
C TYR A 2 26.48 77.94 -33.44
N LYS A 3 26.64 78.17 -32.12
CA LYS A 3 25.56 78.42 -31.09
C LYS A 3 24.61 77.20 -30.86
N ARG A 4 24.09 76.81 -29.68
CA ARG A 4 24.07 77.22 -28.24
C ARG A 4 23.31 76.08 -27.45
N ILE A 5 23.27 75.88 -26.12
CA ILE A 5 24.06 76.28 -24.93
C ILE A 5 23.53 75.55 -23.64
N ARG A 6 24.38 75.29 -22.62
CA ARG A 6 24.07 74.91 -21.19
C ARG A 6 23.31 73.59 -20.94
N ASN A 7 23.83 72.64 -20.14
CA ASN A 7 24.11 72.64 -18.68
C ASN A 7 22.88 72.88 -17.79
N PHE A 8 22.44 71.90 -16.99
CA PHE A 8 22.83 71.74 -15.58
C PHE A 8 22.04 70.63 -14.83
N ALA A 9 22.61 70.21 -13.69
CA ALA A 9 21.99 69.68 -12.48
C ALA A 9 21.35 68.28 -12.49
N ALA A 10 21.89 67.43 -11.61
CA ALA A 10 21.25 66.20 -11.16
C ALA A 10 20.11 66.51 -10.18
N ILE A 11 19.03 65.73 -10.25
CA ILE A 11 18.04 65.60 -9.19
C ILE A 11 17.85 64.11 -8.95
N ALA A 12 18.22 63.65 -7.75
CA ALA A 12 17.93 62.29 -7.31
C ALA A 12 16.42 62.17 -7.05
N LEU A 13 15.79 61.13 -7.60
CA LEU A 13 14.36 60.89 -7.40
C LEU A 13 14.14 59.48 -6.86
N LEU A 14 13.56 59.45 -5.66
CA LEU A 14 13.34 58.27 -4.84
C LEU A 14 12.24 57.40 -5.47
N ALA A 15 12.60 56.26 -6.05
CA ALA A 15 11.63 55.30 -6.58
C ALA A 15 11.24 54.29 -5.50
N LEU A 16 10.07 54.50 -4.89
CA LEU A 16 9.50 53.64 -3.85
C LEU A 16 8.97 52.34 -4.49
N ALA A 17 9.81 51.31 -4.60
CA ALA A 17 9.39 50.01 -5.10
C ALA A 17 8.58 49.25 -4.03
N THR A 18 7.27 49.17 -4.21
CA THR A 18 6.36 48.39 -3.34
C THR A 18 6.61 46.90 -3.51
N ALA A 19 7.36 46.30 -2.60
CA ALA A 19 7.53 44.85 -2.52
C ALA A 19 6.21 44.20 -2.06
N ALA A 20 5.42 43.69 -3.01
CA ALA A 20 4.35 42.77 -2.69
C ALA A 20 4.98 41.45 -2.20
N PRO A 21 4.61 40.93 -1.01
CA PRO A 21 5.11 39.64 -0.56
C PRO A 21 4.50 38.56 -1.45
N ALA A 22 5.31 37.97 -2.32
CA ALA A 22 4.96 36.74 -3.00
C ALA A 22 4.86 35.65 -1.92
N ILE A 23 3.63 35.37 -1.48
CA ILE A 23 3.33 34.20 -0.66
C ILE A 23 3.57 32.99 -1.55
N ALA A 24 4.80 32.49 -1.52
CA ALA A 24 5.15 31.20 -2.06
C ALA A 24 4.40 30.16 -1.22
N PHE A 25 3.19 29.80 -1.69
CA PHE A 25 2.60 28.53 -1.30
C PHE A 25 3.61 27.46 -1.67
N ALA A 26 4.32 26.96 -0.66
CA ALA A 26 5.14 25.79 -0.80
C ALA A 26 4.22 24.70 -1.35
N LYS A 27 4.41 24.37 -2.63
CA LYS A 27 3.72 23.26 -3.26
C LYS A 27 4.17 22.04 -2.47
N ALA A 28 3.32 21.61 -1.53
CA ALA A 28 3.53 20.37 -0.81
C ALA A 28 3.83 19.33 -1.87
N ALA A 29 4.98 18.67 -1.76
CA ALA A 29 5.36 17.66 -2.73
C ALA A 29 4.30 16.57 -2.64
N SER A 30 3.37 16.59 -3.60
CA SER A 30 2.56 15.43 -3.93
C SER A 30 3.58 14.37 -4.33
N SER A 31 3.91 13.49 -3.39
CA SER A 31 4.68 12.29 -3.66
C SER A 31 3.85 11.45 -4.61
N GLU A 32 4.07 11.65 -5.92
CA GLU A 32 3.58 10.70 -6.90
C GLU A 32 4.08 9.33 -6.47
N PRO A 33 3.20 8.32 -6.33
CA PRO A 33 3.61 7.00 -5.89
C PRO A 33 4.67 6.52 -6.88
N VAL A 34 5.85 6.16 -6.37
CA VAL A 34 6.94 5.64 -7.20
C VAL A 34 6.42 4.42 -7.92
N ALA A 35 6.14 4.59 -9.22
CA ALA A 35 5.53 3.57 -10.06
C ALA A 35 6.37 2.30 -9.94
N ARG A 36 5.76 1.23 -9.41
CA ARG A 36 6.50 0.00 -9.18
C ARG A 36 6.63 -0.69 -10.51
N ALA A 37 7.87 -1.08 -10.81
CA ALA A 37 8.22 -1.85 -11.99
C ALA A 37 8.69 -3.26 -11.58
N PRO A 38 8.49 -4.26 -12.44
CA PRO A 38 9.12 -5.56 -12.27
C PRO A 38 10.63 -5.46 -12.45
N THR A 39 11.38 -6.30 -11.73
CA THR A 39 12.82 -6.45 -11.90
C THR A 39 13.16 -7.59 -12.85
N ARG A 40 14.38 -7.58 -13.41
CA ARG A 40 14.88 -8.68 -14.25
C ARG A 40 14.85 -10.03 -13.54
N ASP A 41 15.15 -10.05 -12.24
CA ASP A 41 15.16 -11.30 -11.46
C ASP A 41 13.74 -11.84 -11.24
N GLN A 42 12.74 -10.96 -11.12
CA GLN A 42 11.33 -11.34 -11.07
C GLN A 42 10.84 -11.91 -12.41
N ALA A 43 11.21 -11.30 -13.54
CA ALA A 43 10.90 -11.83 -14.87
C ALA A 43 11.47 -13.25 -15.05
N LEU A 44 12.75 -13.47 -14.69
CA LEU A 44 13.38 -14.80 -14.74
C LEU A 44 12.77 -15.78 -13.73
N ALA A 45 12.30 -15.31 -12.57
CA ALA A 45 11.61 -16.14 -11.59
C ALA A 45 10.23 -16.57 -12.09
N ALA A 46 9.46 -15.70 -12.74
CA ALA A 46 8.17 -16.03 -13.34
C ALA A 46 8.31 -17.13 -14.39
N GLN A 47 9.28 -17.01 -15.30
CA GLN A 47 9.58 -18.04 -16.30
C GLN A 47 9.93 -19.40 -15.68
N ARG A 48 10.66 -19.41 -14.55
CA ARG A 48 10.95 -20.65 -13.80
C ARG A 48 9.70 -21.23 -13.14
N VAL A 49 8.83 -20.39 -12.56
CA VAL A 49 7.58 -20.85 -11.94
C VAL A 49 6.63 -21.42 -13.00
N TYR A 50 6.51 -20.78 -14.17
CA TYR A 50 5.84 -21.36 -15.34
C TYR A 50 6.41 -22.74 -15.71
N GLY A 51 7.74 -22.82 -15.81
CA GLY A 51 8.46 -24.07 -16.07
C GLY A 51 8.12 -25.19 -15.07
N LEU A 52 8.09 -24.89 -13.78
CA LEU A 52 7.78 -25.86 -12.72
C LEU A 52 6.30 -26.25 -12.68
N LEU A 53 5.38 -25.31 -12.85
CA LEU A 53 3.95 -25.54 -12.59
C LEU A 53 3.14 -25.98 -13.82
N SER A 54 3.49 -25.47 -15.01
CA SER A 54 2.69 -25.65 -16.24
C SER A 54 3.44 -26.34 -17.40
N ASP A 55 4.78 -26.20 -17.49
CA ASP A 55 5.59 -26.77 -18.59
C ASP A 55 6.38 -28.04 -18.19
N SER A 56 6.07 -28.65 -17.05
CA SER A 56 6.76 -29.85 -16.58
C SER A 56 5.84 -30.86 -15.90
N ARG A 57 6.43 -31.99 -15.47
CA ARG A 57 5.75 -33.00 -14.65
C ARG A 57 6.08 -32.88 -13.15
N TYR A 58 6.60 -31.74 -12.70
CA TYR A 58 6.86 -31.53 -11.26
C TYR A 58 5.56 -31.30 -10.48
N HIS A 59 4.61 -30.56 -11.04
CA HIS A 59 3.28 -30.43 -10.44
C HIS A 59 2.47 -31.74 -10.63
N TYR A 60 1.81 -32.21 -9.57
CA TYR A 60 1.06 -33.49 -9.59
C TYR A 60 -0.09 -33.49 -10.61
N LYS A 61 -0.76 -32.34 -10.75
CA LYS A 61 -1.84 -32.10 -11.71
C LYS A 61 -1.46 -30.90 -12.58
N PRO A 62 -0.60 -31.05 -13.60
CA PRO A 62 -0.21 -29.91 -14.42
C PRO A 62 -1.45 -29.35 -15.12
N ARG A 63 -1.64 -28.03 -15.04
CA ARG A 63 -2.63 -27.30 -15.84
C ARG A 63 -1.86 -26.46 -16.87
N PRO A 64 -2.26 -26.48 -18.16
CA PRO A 64 -1.69 -25.55 -19.12
C PRO A 64 -2.03 -24.13 -18.68
N LEU A 65 -1.07 -23.21 -18.88
CA LEU A 65 -1.28 -21.79 -18.68
C LEU A 65 -1.78 -21.19 -19.99
N ASP A 66 -3.10 -21.25 -20.19
CA ASP A 66 -3.83 -20.80 -21.39
C ASP A 66 -4.77 -19.63 -21.07
N ASP A 67 -5.50 -19.09 -22.07
CA ASP A 67 -6.50 -18.02 -21.94
C ASP A 67 -7.53 -18.27 -20.81
N THR A 68 -7.85 -19.55 -20.53
CA THR A 68 -8.81 -19.93 -19.49
C THR A 68 -8.18 -19.79 -18.11
N LEU A 69 -6.94 -20.25 -17.94
CA LEU A 69 -6.21 -20.03 -16.69
C LEU A 69 -5.82 -18.56 -16.52
N SER A 70 -5.43 -17.84 -17.59
CA SER A 70 -5.22 -16.39 -17.59
C SER A 70 -6.45 -15.65 -17.10
N SER A 71 -7.63 -16.02 -17.61
CA SER A 71 -8.91 -15.44 -17.18
C SER A 71 -9.20 -15.67 -15.70
N GLN A 72 -8.85 -16.85 -15.18
CA GLN A 72 -8.98 -17.17 -13.76
C GLN A 72 -7.98 -16.34 -12.92
N ILE A 73 -6.70 -16.28 -13.32
CA ILE A 73 -5.66 -15.48 -12.65
C ILE A 73 -6.07 -14.01 -12.60
N PHE A 74 -6.66 -13.48 -13.67
CA PHE A 74 -7.15 -12.10 -13.73
C PHE A 74 -8.20 -11.80 -12.65
N ASP A 75 -9.20 -12.66 -12.52
CA ASP A 75 -10.28 -12.51 -11.53
C ASP A 75 -9.77 -12.71 -10.10
N ASP A 76 -8.99 -13.77 -9.87
CA ASP A 76 -8.40 -14.09 -8.57
C ASP A 76 -7.40 -12.98 -8.13
N TYR A 77 -6.71 -12.33 -9.08
CA TYR A 77 -5.80 -11.20 -8.79
C TYR A 77 -6.58 -9.95 -8.41
N LEU A 78 -7.65 -9.61 -9.14
CA LEU A 78 -8.56 -8.51 -8.77
C LEU A 78 -9.18 -8.72 -7.39
N GLU A 79 -9.56 -9.94 -7.02
CA GLU A 79 -10.04 -10.27 -5.68
C GLU A 79 -8.93 -10.11 -4.62
N SER A 80 -7.69 -10.49 -4.94
CA SER A 80 -6.54 -10.30 -4.03
C SER A 80 -6.25 -8.82 -3.72
N LEU A 81 -6.52 -7.92 -4.68
CA LEU A 81 -6.35 -6.47 -4.52
C LEU A 81 -7.55 -5.81 -3.84
N ASP A 82 -8.78 -6.14 -4.26
CA ASP A 82 -10.00 -5.47 -3.80
C ASP A 82 -11.21 -6.43 -3.66
N SER A 83 -11.06 -7.45 -2.82
CA SER A 83 -12.12 -8.42 -2.48
C SER A 83 -13.44 -7.80 -2.04
N GLN A 84 -13.46 -6.57 -1.50
CA GLN A 84 -14.69 -5.89 -1.05
C GLN A 84 -15.25 -4.86 -2.05
N LYS A 85 -14.59 -4.70 -3.21
CA LYS A 85 -15.00 -3.80 -4.30
C LYS A 85 -15.26 -2.38 -3.77
N LEU A 86 -14.22 -1.83 -3.15
CA LEU A 86 -14.20 -0.53 -2.48
C LEU A 86 -13.26 0.47 -3.18
N PHE A 87 -12.30 0.04 -3.99
CA PHE A 87 -11.26 0.90 -4.56
C PHE A 87 -11.45 1.12 -6.06
N PHE A 88 -11.67 0.05 -6.83
CA PHE A 88 -11.84 0.13 -8.28
C PHE A 88 -13.27 0.48 -8.71
N THR A 89 -13.37 1.20 -9.83
CA THR A 89 -14.63 1.40 -10.58
C THR A 89 -14.74 0.39 -11.73
N GLN A 90 -15.94 0.23 -12.31
CA GLN A 90 -16.14 -0.60 -13.50
C GLN A 90 -15.24 -0.14 -14.66
N SER A 91 -15.02 1.17 -14.83
CA SER A 91 -14.10 1.72 -15.83
C SER A 91 -12.63 1.32 -15.62
N ASP A 92 -12.19 1.05 -14.38
CA ASP A 92 -10.86 0.49 -14.12
C ASP A 92 -10.80 -0.97 -14.59
N ILE A 93 -11.82 -1.76 -14.25
CA ILE A 93 -11.92 -3.18 -14.64
C ILE A 93 -12.00 -3.33 -16.17
N ASP A 94 -12.77 -2.47 -16.83
CA ASP A 94 -12.89 -2.43 -18.29
C ASP A 94 -11.55 -2.06 -18.95
N ALA A 95 -10.76 -1.15 -18.34
CA ALA A 95 -9.41 -0.83 -18.82
C ALA A 95 -8.43 -2.00 -18.67
N PHE A 96 -8.57 -2.81 -17.62
CA PHE A 96 -7.76 -4.02 -17.42
C PHE A 96 -8.20 -5.20 -18.29
N ALA A 97 -9.37 -5.16 -18.92
CA ALA A 97 -9.92 -6.29 -19.69
C ALA A 97 -8.99 -6.79 -20.80
N ALA A 98 -8.12 -5.93 -21.33
CA ALA A 98 -7.08 -6.29 -22.31
C ALA A 98 -6.08 -7.33 -21.78
N TYR A 99 -5.86 -7.40 -20.46
CA TYR A 99 -4.93 -8.36 -19.84
C TYR A 99 -5.58 -9.73 -19.59
N ARG A 100 -6.92 -9.84 -19.58
CA ARG A 100 -7.65 -11.02 -19.12
C ARG A 100 -7.20 -12.33 -19.80
N THR A 101 -6.87 -12.29 -21.08
CA THR A 101 -6.42 -13.44 -21.87
C THR A 101 -4.98 -13.29 -22.36
N THR A 102 -4.15 -12.53 -21.64
CA THR A 102 -2.72 -12.35 -21.98
C THR A 102 -1.79 -12.43 -20.76
N LEU A 103 -2.31 -12.72 -19.56
CA LEU A 103 -1.47 -12.90 -18.36
C LEU A 103 -0.68 -14.22 -18.43
N ASP A 104 -1.18 -15.20 -19.17
CA ASP A 104 -0.47 -16.42 -19.52
C ASP A 104 0.78 -16.12 -20.35
N ASP A 105 0.65 -15.40 -21.46
CA ASP A 105 1.78 -14.94 -22.29
C ASP A 105 2.72 -14.05 -21.49
N ALA A 106 2.19 -13.14 -20.67
CA ALA A 106 2.98 -12.28 -19.79
C ALA A 106 3.86 -13.09 -18.82
N ILE A 107 3.30 -14.12 -18.17
CA ILE A 107 4.03 -15.01 -17.26
C ILE A 107 5.06 -15.86 -18.03
N ARG A 108 4.69 -16.44 -19.18
CA ARG A 108 5.57 -17.24 -20.06
C ARG A 108 6.79 -16.44 -20.52
N ASN A 109 6.59 -15.18 -20.89
CA ASN A 109 7.64 -14.30 -21.42
C ASN A 109 8.38 -13.50 -20.33
N GLY A 110 7.88 -13.51 -19.08
CA GLY A 110 8.41 -12.71 -17.97
C GLY A 110 8.04 -11.22 -18.05
N GLU A 111 7.07 -10.86 -18.88
CA GLU A 111 6.57 -9.50 -19.12
C GLU A 111 5.55 -9.09 -18.05
N LEU A 112 6.00 -9.01 -16.80
CA LEU A 112 5.14 -8.83 -15.61
C LEU A 112 4.45 -7.44 -15.51
N GLN A 113 4.67 -6.55 -16.47
CA GLN A 113 4.16 -5.17 -16.42
C GLN A 113 2.63 -5.06 -16.21
N PRO A 114 1.75 -5.88 -16.83
CA PRO A 114 0.31 -5.84 -16.60
C PRO A 114 -0.10 -5.94 -15.11
N ALA A 115 0.50 -6.86 -14.36
CA ALA A 115 0.21 -7.03 -12.94
C ALA A 115 0.64 -5.79 -12.13
N PHE A 116 1.78 -5.21 -12.48
CA PHE A 116 2.28 -3.98 -11.86
C PHE A 116 1.42 -2.75 -12.23
N ASP A 117 0.91 -2.66 -13.46
CA ASP A 117 0.02 -1.57 -13.89
C ASP A 117 -1.31 -1.61 -13.13
N MET A 118 -1.94 -2.79 -13.04
CA MET A 118 -3.14 -3.02 -12.20
C MET A 118 -2.87 -2.64 -10.73
N PHE A 119 -1.72 -3.02 -10.19
CA PHE A 119 -1.33 -2.66 -8.82
C PHE A 119 -1.07 -1.16 -8.63
N ASN A 120 -0.45 -0.49 -9.60
CA ASN A 120 -0.18 0.94 -9.53
C ASN A 120 -1.49 1.75 -9.54
N VAL A 121 -2.50 1.33 -10.33
CA VAL A 121 -3.86 1.90 -10.27
C VAL A 121 -4.52 1.61 -8.91
N TYR A 122 -4.34 0.42 -8.34
CA TYR A 122 -4.83 0.11 -6.98
C TYR A 122 -4.27 1.08 -5.93
N ILE A 123 -2.95 1.35 -5.93
CA ILE A 123 -2.34 2.35 -5.02
C ILE A 123 -3.01 3.72 -5.19
N GLN A 124 -3.16 4.17 -6.45
CA GLN A 124 -3.78 5.46 -6.76
C GLN A 124 -5.22 5.54 -6.23
N ARG A 125 -6.02 4.49 -6.46
CA ARG A 125 -7.40 4.41 -5.97
C ARG A 125 -7.45 4.40 -4.45
N VAL A 126 -6.61 3.62 -3.76
CA VAL A 126 -6.52 3.64 -2.29
C VAL A 126 -6.25 5.05 -1.77
N GLY A 127 -5.26 5.76 -2.33
CA GLY A 127 -4.93 7.13 -1.92
C GLY A 127 -6.11 8.09 -2.11
N GLN A 128 -6.82 8.00 -3.25
CA GLN A 128 -8.02 8.79 -3.53
C GLN A 128 -9.16 8.50 -2.53
N ARG A 129 -9.45 7.21 -2.26
CA ARG A 129 -10.51 6.84 -1.32
C ARG A 129 -10.16 7.19 0.13
N VAL A 130 -8.89 7.08 0.54
CA VAL A 130 -8.41 7.56 1.84
C VAL A 130 -8.59 9.07 1.97
N ALA A 131 -8.20 9.85 0.96
CA ALA A 131 -8.37 11.31 0.98
C ALA A 131 -9.85 11.71 1.11
N PHE A 132 -10.75 11.05 0.36
CA PHE A 132 -12.20 11.23 0.49
C PHE A 132 -12.73 10.81 1.88
N ALA A 133 -12.36 9.63 2.37
CA ALA A 133 -12.78 9.15 3.69
C ALA A 133 -12.36 10.10 4.82
N ARG A 134 -11.16 10.69 4.75
CA ARG A 134 -10.67 11.69 5.70
C ARG A 134 -11.42 13.03 5.58
N SER A 135 -11.83 13.44 4.38
CA SER A 135 -12.63 14.68 4.21
C SER A 135 -14.01 14.55 4.87
N LEU A 136 -14.63 13.36 4.81
CA LEU A 136 -15.89 13.07 5.48
C LEU A 136 -15.82 13.21 7.02
N LEU A 137 -14.66 12.96 7.63
CA LEU A 137 -14.46 13.10 9.09
C LEU A 137 -14.50 14.56 9.57
N THR A 138 -14.48 15.54 8.67
CA THR A 138 -14.68 16.97 8.99
C THR A 138 -16.17 17.35 9.11
N GLN A 139 -17.07 16.45 8.71
CA GLN A 139 -18.52 16.66 8.71
C GLN A 139 -19.18 15.88 9.85
N GLU A 140 -20.36 16.32 10.30
CA GLU A 140 -21.14 15.57 11.28
C GLU A 140 -21.94 14.44 10.62
N PHE A 141 -21.88 13.24 11.20
CA PHE A 141 -22.64 12.09 10.72
C PHE A 141 -24.07 12.10 11.27
N ASP A 142 -25.05 12.28 10.38
CA ASP A 142 -26.47 12.15 10.69
C ASP A 142 -26.86 10.66 10.84
N PHE A 143 -26.98 10.20 12.08
CA PHE A 143 -27.42 8.84 12.44
C PHE A 143 -28.94 8.70 12.60
N THR A 144 -29.73 9.73 12.30
CA THR A 144 -31.21 9.66 12.39
C THR A 144 -31.86 9.07 11.16
N ARG A 145 -31.15 9.04 10.02
CA ARG A 145 -31.62 8.44 8.76
C ARG A 145 -31.56 6.93 8.79
N GLU A 146 -32.64 6.30 8.34
CA GLU A 146 -32.70 4.87 8.04
C GLU A 146 -31.83 4.57 6.81
N GLU A 147 -30.71 3.88 7.02
CA GLU A 147 -29.76 3.47 5.98
C GLU A 147 -29.21 2.09 6.31
N THR A 148 -29.04 1.23 5.30
CA THR A 148 -28.46 -0.11 5.45
C THR A 148 -27.03 -0.13 4.89
N TYR A 149 -26.10 -0.71 5.65
CA TYR A 149 -24.72 -0.96 5.21
C TYR A 149 -24.48 -2.46 4.99
N ARG A 150 -24.01 -2.83 3.79
CA ARG A 150 -23.65 -4.20 3.42
C ARG A 150 -22.21 -4.49 3.85
N PHE A 151 -22.04 -5.29 4.91
CA PHE A 151 -20.72 -5.63 5.47
C PHE A 151 -19.89 -6.57 4.59
N ASP A 152 -20.50 -7.62 4.02
CA ASP A 152 -19.83 -8.53 3.08
C ASP A 152 -20.14 -8.11 1.65
N ARG A 153 -19.12 -7.59 0.95
CA ARG A 153 -19.21 -7.10 -0.42
C ARG A 153 -18.47 -7.98 -1.44
N LYS A 154 -18.10 -9.22 -1.09
CA LYS A 154 -17.41 -10.12 -2.03
C LYS A 154 -18.19 -10.30 -3.34
N ASP A 155 -19.50 -10.54 -3.24
CA ASP A 155 -20.44 -10.68 -4.37
C ASP A 155 -21.08 -9.32 -4.75
N ALA A 156 -20.38 -8.20 -4.58
CA ALA A 156 -20.86 -6.91 -5.08
C ALA A 156 -20.55 -6.78 -6.58
N VAL A 157 -21.29 -5.92 -7.26
CA VAL A 157 -20.87 -5.40 -8.58
C VAL A 157 -19.88 -4.26 -8.32
N TRP A 158 -18.91 -4.08 -9.21
CA TRP A 158 -18.03 -2.92 -9.19
C TRP A 158 -18.84 -1.63 -9.35
N ALA A 159 -18.47 -0.57 -8.63
CA ALA A 159 -19.17 0.70 -8.74
C ALA A 159 -19.00 1.27 -10.15
N LYS A 160 -20.10 1.65 -10.79
CA LYS A 160 -20.11 2.13 -12.19
C LYS A 160 -19.21 3.35 -12.39
N ASP A 161 -19.21 4.26 -11.42
CA ASP A 161 -18.51 5.53 -11.46
C ASP A 161 -18.06 5.96 -10.04
N ASP A 162 -17.27 7.04 -9.98
CA ASP A 162 -16.78 7.59 -8.71
C ASP A 162 -17.90 8.01 -7.76
N ALA A 163 -19.07 8.45 -8.26
CA ALA A 163 -20.16 8.91 -7.40
C ALA A 163 -20.85 7.75 -6.68
N GLU A 164 -21.05 6.62 -7.35
CA GLU A 164 -21.51 5.39 -6.69
C GLU A 164 -20.48 4.91 -5.64
N LEU A 165 -19.19 4.99 -5.97
CA LEU A 165 -18.13 4.55 -5.06
C LEU A 165 -17.97 5.47 -3.84
N GLU A 166 -18.09 6.78 -4.01
CA GLU A 166 -18.17 7.75 -2.92
C GLU A 166 -19.39 7.53 -2.02
N ALA A 167 -20.54 7.16 -2.59
CA ALA A 167 -21.72 6.79 -1.80
C ALA A 167 -21.49 5.54 -0.93
N ILE A 168 -20.78 4.53 -1.46
CA ILE A 168 -20.33 3.34 -0.71
C ILE A 168 -19.36 3.75 0.42
N TRP A 169 -18.36 4.60 0.13
CA TRP A 169 -17.42 5.08 1.14
C TRP A 169 -18.08 5.92 2.24
N ARG A 170 -19.07 6.75 1.90
CA ARG A 170 -19.87 7.49 2.90
C ARG A 170 -20.54 6.53 3.88
N GLN A 171 -21.14 5.45 3.40
CA GLN A 171 -21.73 4.43 4.27
C GLN A 171 -20.66 3.66 5.07
N TYR A 172 -19.52 3.32 4.46
CA TYR A 172 -18.40 2.67 5.12
C TYR A 172 -17.90 3.48 6.32
N VAL A 173 -17.55 4.75 6.10
CA VAL A 173 -17.05 5.68 7.13
C VAL A 173 -18.12 5.96 8.19
N LYS A 174 -19.39 6.15 7.79
CA LYS A 174 -20.51 6.32 8.73
C LYS A 174 -20.67 5.09 9.63
N ASN A 175 -20.58 3.87 9.10
CA ASN A 175 -20.61 2.64 9.90
C ASN A 175 -19.39 2.53 10.84
N ASP A 176 -18.20 2.92 10.38
CA ASP A 176 -16.98 2.95 11.20
C ASP A 176 -17.10 3.95 12.37
N ALA A 177 -17.70 5.12 12.13
CA ALA A 177 -18.02 6.11 13.16
C ALA A 177 -19.10 5.59 14.13
N LEU A 178 -20.18 4.98 13.62
CA LEU A 178 -21.25 4.38 14.42
C LEU A 178 -20.72 3.33 15.40
N ARG A 179 -19.84 2.43 14.92
CA ARG A 179 -19.20 1.39 15.76
C ARG A 179 -18.43 1.99 16.94
N LEU A 180 -17.74 3.12 16.72
CA LEU A 180 -17.00 3.82 17.77
C LEU A 180 -17.91 4.63 18.71
N GLN A 181 -19.04 5.15 18.21
CA GLN A 181 -20.06 5.81 19.02
C GLN A 181 -20.81 4.82 19.92
N LEU A 182 -21.16 3.63 19.41
CA LEU A 182 -21.72 2.52 20.20
C LEU A 182 -20.74 2.03 21.28
N ALA A 183 -19.43 2.19 21.04
CA ALA A 183 -18.37 1.98 22.04
C ALA A 183 -18.16 3.20 22.99
N ASN A 184 -19.13 4.12 23.07
CA ASN A 184 -19.15 5.30 23.93
C ASN A 184 -17.96 6.27 23.77
N LYS A 185 -17.35 6.35 22.56
CA LYS A 185 -16.31 7.35 22.28
C LYS A 185 -16.92 8.72 21.95
N LYS A 186 -16.27 9.79 22.41
CA LYS A 186 -16.66 11.18 22.08
C LYS A 186 -16.38 11.49 20.60
N PRO A 187 -17.18 12.31 19.90
CA PRO A 187 -17.03 12.59 18.47
C PRO A 187 -15.60 12.99 18.03
N ALA A 188 -14.94 13.90 18.75
CA ALA A 188 -13.56 14.32 18.45
C ALA A 188 -12.55 13.15 18.53
N ALA A 189 -12.77 12.20 19.45
CA ALA A 189 -11.93 11.00 19.57
C ALA A 189 -12.26 9.97 18.46
N ILE A 190 -13.50 9.92 17.97
CA ILE A 190 -13.89 9.12 16.81
C ILE A 190 -13.15 9.63 15.57
N ALA A 191 -13.27 10.93 15.27
CA ALA A 191 -12.61 11.55 14.12
C ALA A 191 -11.09 11.34 14.14
N SER A 192 -10.41 11.61 15.27
CA SER A 192 -8.97 11.37 15.38
C SER A 192 -8.57 9.90 15.26
N THR A 193 -9.40 8.96 15.74
CA THR A 193 -9.13 7.52 15.59
C THR A 193 -9.27 7.05 14.13
N LEU A 194 -10.29 7.53 13.43
CA LEU A 194 -10.53 7.18 12.03
C LEU A 194 -9.54 7.86 11.07
N ASP A 195 -9.16 9.11 11.35
CA ASP A 195 -8.15 9.84 10.58
C ASP A 195 -6.82 9.07 10.57
N LYS A 196 -6.33 8.67 11.76
CA LYS A 196 -5.16 7.79 11.90
C LYS A 196 -5.36 6.45 11.20
N ARG A 197 -6.53 5.80 11.34
CA ARG A 197 -6.80 4.51 10.68
C ARG A 197 -6.65 4.60 9.17
N TYR A 198 -7.19 5.65 8.54
CA TYR A 198 -7.14 5.83 7.09
C TYR A 198 -5.78 6.34 6.62
N ALA A 199 -5.10 7.20 7.37
CA ALA A 199 -3.69 7.56 7.10
C ALA A 199 -2.79 6.31 7.08
N ASN A 200 -2.87 5.48 8.12
CA ASN A 200 -2.11 4.23 8.22
C ASN A 200 -2.52 3.20 7.14
N LEU A 201 -3.70 3.34 6.50
CA LEU A 201 -4.08 2.50 5.35
C LEU A 201 -3.30 2.91 4.09
N SER A 202 -3.25 4.21 3.77
CA SER A 202 -2.45 4.72 2.64
C SER A 202 -0.99 4.37 2.82
N GLU A 203 -0.41 4.67 3.99
CA GLU A 203 0.99 4.40 4.29
C GLU A 203 1.33 2.91 4.15
N ARG A 204 0.48 2.00 4.66
CA ARG A 204 0.70 0.56 4.49
C ARG A 204 0.74 0.14 3.03
N VAL A 205 -0.14 0.69 2.18
CA VAL A 205 -0.20 0.36 0.74
C VAL A 205 0.99 0.96 -0.02
N GLU A 206 1.41 2.17 0.34
CA GLU A 206 2.61 2.84 -0.19
C GLU A 206 3.90 2.07 0.18
N GLN A 207 4.00 1.54 1.41
CA GLN A 207 5.13 0.74 1.92
C GLN A 207 5.25 -0.70 1.36
N ILE A 208 4.26 -1.16 0.60
CA ILE A 208 4.40 -2.38 -0.21
C ILE A 208 5.57 -2.14 -1.21
N LYS A 209 6.23 -3.21 -1.65
CA LYS A 209 7.38 -3.16 -2.55
C LYS A 209 7.11 -3.99 -3.79
N SER A 210 7.97 -3.83 -4.81
CA SER A 210 7.92 -4.67 -6.02
C SER A 210 7.99 -6.17 -5.68
N GLU A 211 8.74 -6.57 -4.65
CA GLU A 211 8.81 -7.96 -4.17
C GLU A 211 7.45 -8.53 -3.70
N ASP A 212 6.60 -7.74 -3.04
CA ASP A 212 5.31 -8.24 -2.56
C ASP A 212 4.24 -8.22 -3.67
N VAL A 213 4.25 -7.21 -4.56
CA VAL A 213 3.36 -7.17 -5.74
C VAL A 213 3.59 -8.41 -6.61
N PHE A 214 4.86 -8.74 -6.83
CA PHE A 214 5.28 -9.95 -7.53
C PHE A 214 4.88 -11.22 -6.77
N GLN A 215 4.99 -11.23 -5.43
CA GLN A 215 4.55 -12.37 -4.64
C GLN A 215 3.05 -12.60 -4.82
N THR A 216 2.21 -11.60 -4.56
CA THR A 216 0.75 -11.72 -4.68
C THR A 216 0.35 -12.20 -6.07
N PHE A 217 0.94 -11.65 -7.14
CA PHE A 217 0.63 -12.07 -8.51
C PHE A 217 1.00 -13.54 -8.82
N LEU A 218 2.21 -13.98 -8.45
CA LEU A 218 2.59 -15.38 -8.68
C LEU A 218 1.89 -16.35 -7.73
N ASP A 219 1.48 -15.90 -6.54
CA ASP A 219 0.71 -16.69 -5.58
C ASP A 219 -0.73 -16.89 -6.07
N THR A 220 -1.34 -15.87 -6.70
CA THR A 220 -2.58 -16.00 -7.48
C THR A 220 -2.42 -17.04 -8.59
N TYR A 221 -1.35 -16.97 -9.39
CA TYR A 221 -1.09 -17.99 -10.43
C TYR A 221 -0.94 -19.41 -9.86
N ALA A 222 -0.18 -19.56 -8.78
CA ALA A 222 0.05 -20.84 -8.11
C ALA A 222 -1.25 -21.44 -7.55
N SER A 223 -2.03 -20.63 -6.82
CA SER A 223 -3.30 -21.06 -6.20
C SER A 223 -4.42 -21.32 -7.22
N ALA A 224 -4.43 -20.60 -8.36
CA ALA A 224 -5.33 -20.88 -9.47
C ALA A 224 -5.09 -22.27 -10.10
N ILE A 225 -3.86 -22.81 -10.01
CA ILE A 225 -3.58 -24.20 -10.40
C ILE A 225 -4.13 -25.18 -9.36
N GLU A 226 -3.78 -25.00 -8.09
CA GLU A 226 -4.16 -25.87 -6.98
C GLU A 226 -4.06 -25.13 -5.61
N PRO A 227 -5.03 -25.28 -4.68
CA PRO A 227 -5.13 -24.43 -3.47
C PRO A 227 -4.00 -24.52 -2.43
N HIS A 228 -3.06 -25.46 -2.55
CA HIS A 228 -1.92 -25.63 -1.67
C HIS A 228 -0.58 -25.29 -2.36
N THR A 229 -0.62 -24.87 -3.61
CA THR A 229 0.52 -24.43 -4.39
C THR A 229 0.67 -22.92 -4.27
N ASN A 230 1.83 -22.47 -3.76
CA ASN A 230 2.07 -21.08 -3.36
C ASN A 230 3.44 -20.60 -3.87
N TYR A 231 3.59 -19.29 -4.08
CA TYR A 231 4.88 -18.67 -4.39
C TYR A 231 5.39 -17.84 -3.19
N MET A 232 6.64 -18.09 -2.79
CA MET A 232 7.26 -17.44 -1.63
C MET A 232 8.49 -16.62 -2.04
N THR A 233 8.49 -15.33 -1.69
CA THR A 233 9.71 -14.49 -1.73
C THR A 233 10.73 -14.99 -0.70
N PRO A 234 12.03 -14.62 -0.82
CA PRO A 234 13.05 -15.05 0.14
C PRO A 234 12.69 -14.79 1.61
N ARG A 235 11.97 -13.68 1.88
CA ARG A 235 11.50 -13.33 3.22
C ARG A 235 10.39 -14.27 3.71
N THR A 236 9.41 -14.57 2.86
CA THR A 236 8.32 -15.51 3.17
C THR A 236 8.87 -16.93 3.33
N THR A 237 9.82 -17.34 2.49
CA THR A 237 10.51 -18.63 2.59
C THR A 237 11.28 -18.77 3.90
N GLU A 238 12.00 -17.74 4.36
CA GLU A 238 12.69 -17.81 5.65
C GLU A 238 11.69 -17.90 6.81
N ASN A 239 10.60 -17.12 6.79
CA ASN A 239 9.53 -17.23 7.79
C ASN A 239 8.88 -18.63 7.81
N PHE A 240 8.65 -19.23 6.64
CA PHE A 240 8.17 -20.61 6.53
C PHE A 240 9.18 -21.60 7.13
N ASN A 241 10.45 -21.50 6.75
CA ASN A 241 11.53 -22.34 7.28
C ASN A 241 11.68 -22.22 8.79
N ILE A 242 11.59 -21.00 9.36
CA ILE A 242 11.56 -20.75 10.81
C ILE A 242 10.43 -21.53 11.48
N SER A 243 9.22 -21.50 10.91
CA SER A 243 8.07 -22.22 11.46
C SER A 243 8.21 -23.74 11.37
N MET A 244 8.85 -24.27 10.32
CA MET A 244 9.13 -25.71 10.16
C MET A 244 10.25 -26.20 11.07
N ARG A 245 11.34 -25.44 11.23
CA ARG A 245 12.48 -25.81 12.07
C ARG A 245 12.30 -25.46 13.56
N LEU A 246 11.22 -24.75 13.90
CA LEU A 246 10.90 -24.22 15.23
C LEU A 246 12.07 -23.46 15.90
N SER A 247 12.92 -22.84 15.08
CA SER A 247 14.13 -22.14 15.53
C SER A 247 14.34 -20.87 14.70
N LEU A 248 14.78 -19.81 15.39
CA LEU A 248 15.01 -18.49 14.85
C LEU A 248 16.34 -17.97 15.39
N GLU A 249 17.24 -17.55 14.50
CA GLU A 249 18.37 -16.73 14.89
C GLU A 249 17.92 -15.28 15.03
N GLY A 250 17.96 -14.74 16.25
CA GLY A 250 17.50 -13.38 16.53
C GLY A 250 17.49 -13.05 18.02
N ILE A 251 16.94 -11.89 18.37
CA ILE A 251 16.94 -11.40 19.75
C ILE A 251 15.97 -12.16 20.69
N GLY A 252 15.10 -13.03 20.16
CA GLY A 252 14.10 -13.74 20.97
C GLY A 252 12.98 -12.83 21.49
N ALA A 253 12.47 -11.94 20.65
CA ALA A 253 11.34 -11.07 20.96
C ALA A 253 10.32 -11.06 19.81
N VAL A 254 9.03 -11.10 20.14
CA VAL A 254 7.93 -10.92 19.20
C VAL A 254 7.67 -9.44 19.07
N LEU A 255 7.88 -8.92 17.86
CA LEU A 255 7.72 -7.50 17.54
C LEU A 255 6.37 -7.25 16.88
N GLN A 256 5.81 -6.06 17.11
CA GLN A 256 4.56 -5.60 16.50
C GLN A 256 4.67 -4.11 16.21
N ARG A 257 4.22 -3.64 15.04
CA ARG A 257 4.10 -2.20 14.81
C ARG A 257 2.90 -1.64 15.56
N GLN A 258 3.10 -0.53 16.26
CA GLN A 258 2.05 0.27 16.87
C GLN A 258 2.33 1.75 16.57
N ASP A 259 1.42 2.38 15.81
CA ASP A 259 1.67 3.66 15.16
C ASP A 259 3.02 3.60 14.38
N ASP A 260 3.88 4.61 14.51
CA ASP A 260 5.16 4.67 13.79
C ASP A 260 6.28 3.81 14.44
N TYR A 261 6.03 3.23 15.61
CA TYR A 261 7.05 2.51 16.39
C TYR A 261 6.92 1.00 16.28
N VAL A 262 8.07 0.31 16.27
CA VAL A 262 8.13 -1.14 16.51
C VAL A 262 8.16 -1.37 18.02
N VAL A 263 7.15 -2.06 18.54
CA VAL A 263 6.96 -2.35 19.95
C VAL A 263 7.24 -3.83 20.23
N ILE A 264 7.88 -4.12 21.36
CA ILE A 264 8.03 -5.50 21.85
C ILE A 264 6.69 -5.97 22.41
N ARG A 265 6.01 -6.89 21.71
CA ARG A 265 4.75 -7.50 22.17
C ARG A 265 5.01 -8.51 23.29
N SER A 266 6.01 -9.36 23.12
CA SER A 266 6.44 -10.33 24.12
C SER A 266 7.91 -10.70 23.93
N VAL A 267 8.52 -11.21 25.00
CA VAL A 267 9.90 -11.71 25.00
C VAL A 267 9.86 -13.23 25.20
N VAL A 268 10.65 -13.97 24.43
CA VAL A 268 10.74 -15.44 24.52
C VAL A 268 11.56 -15.80 25.76
N PRO A 269 11.01 -16.56 26.74
CA PRO A 269 11.77 -17.02 27.90
C PRO A 269 12.99 -17.85 27.48
N GLY A 270 14.14 -17.58 28.07
CA GLY A 270 15.42 -18.22 27.69
C GLY A 270 16.07 -17.68 26.41
N GLY A 271 15.37 -16.82 25.63
CA GLY A 271 15.97 -16.12 24.49
C GLY A 271 16.89 -14.96 24.92
N PRO A 272 17.74 -14.43 24.01
CA PRO A 272 18.74 -13.39 24.34
C PRO A 272 18.15 -12.15 25.02
N ALA A 273 17.00 -11.64 24.54
CA ALA A 273 16.31 -10.52 25.15
C ALA A 273 15.86 -10.85 26.60
N GLY A 274 15.30 -12.04 26.82
CA GLY A 274 14.85 -12.49 28.14
C GLY A 274 16.00 -12.69 29.13
N LEU A 275 17.11 -13.30 28.68
CA LEU A 275 18.33 -13.46 29.48
C LEU A 275 19.01 -12.12 29.80
N SER A 276 18.88 -11.12 28.93
CA SER A 276 19.47 -9.79 29.16
C SER A 276 18.75 -8.99 30.24
N GLY A 277 17.44 -9.20 30.42
CA GLY A 277 16.58 -8.37 31.27
C GLY A 277 16.45 -6.90 30.85
N LYS A 278 17.06 -6.48 29.73
CA LYS A 278 17.10 -5.08 29.27
C LYS A 278 15.93 -4.67 28.39
N LEU A 279 15.15 -5.65 27.92
CA LEU A 279 14.03 -5.47 27.01
C LEU A 279 12.77 -6.07 27.64
N SER A 280 11.72 -5.27 27.73
CA SER A 280 10.43 -5.60 28.35
C SER A 280 9.28 -5.48 27.35
N PRO A 281 8.17 -6.22 27.54
CA PRO A 281 6.94 -6.00 26.78
C PRO A 281 6.45 -4.55 26.93
N GLY A 282 6.18 -3.88 25.80
CA GLY A 282 5.81 -2.47 25.73
C GLY A 282 6.95 -1.51 25.34
N ASP A 283 8.21 -1.97 25.37
CA ASP A 283 9.36 -1.16 24.94
C ASP A 283 9.29 -0.84 23.43
N ARG A 284 9.75 0.35 23.07
CA ARG A 284 9.77 0.86 21.68
C ARG A 284 11.19 0.81 21.12
N ILE A 285 11.34 0.19 19.95
CA ILE A 285 12.59 0.17 19.19
C ILE A 285 12.59 1.39 18.27
N ALA A 286 13.43 2.38 18.58
CA ALA A 286 13.60 3.59 17.77
C ALA A 286 14.73 3.44 16.73
N ALA A 287 15.80 2.72 17.05
CA ALA A 287 16.95 2.58 16.15
C ALA A 287 17.66 1.23 16.32
N VAL A 288 18.34 0.77 15.27
CA VAL A 288 19.08 -0.50 15.21
C VAL A 288 20.52 -0.22 14.75
N GLY A 289 21.50 -0.70 15.52
CA GLY A 289 22.92 -0.66 15.16
C GLY A 289 23.43 -2.04 14.75
N GLN A 290 24.20 -2.12 13.67
CA GLN A 290 24.77 -3.38 13.19
C GLN A 290 26.13 -3.68 13.83
N GLY A 291 26.29 -4.87 14.40
CA GLY A 291 27.51 -5.26 15.12
C GLY A 291 27.75 -4.46 16.41
N LYS A 292 29.01 -4.39 16.86
CA LYS A 292 29.39 -3.72 18.13
C LYS A 292 29.57 -2.20 18.01
N SER A 293 29.73 -1.68 16.80
CA SER A 293 30.14 -0.29 16.55
C SER A 293 29.60 0.28 15.23
N GLY A 294 28.58 -0.36 14.64
CA GLY A 294 27.90 0.20 13.48
C GLY A 294 27.09 1.45 13.85
N PRO A 295 26.81 2.33 12.88
CA PRO A 295 25.94 3.48 13.11
C PRO A 295 24.54 3.01 13.53
N MET A 296 23.91 3.74 14.45
CA MET A 296 22.51 3.55 14.79
C MET A 296 21.66 4.08 13.64
N VAL A 297 20.92 3.20 12.97
CA VAL A 297 19.96 3.54 11.92
C VAL A 297 18.59 3.71 12.55
N ASP A 298 17.94 4.85 12.33
CA ASP A 298 16.56 5.09 12.74
C ASP A 298 15.61 4.15 11.96
N VAL A 299 14.73 3.47 12.69
CA VAL A 299 13.75 2.51 12.16
C VAL A 299 12.30 2.92 12.43
N VAL A 300 12.06 4.16 12.89
CA VAL A 300 10.71 4.72 13.02
C VAL A 300 10.04 4.78 11.64
N GLY A 301 8.77 4.39 11.57
CA GLY A 301 7.99 4.24 10.34
C GLY A 301 8.33 3.01 9.50
N TRP A 302 9.37 2.23 9.82
CA TRP A 302 9.81 1.13 8.96
C TRP A 302 8.81 -0.02 8.86
N ARG A 303 8.84 -0.70 7.71
CA ARG A 303 8.05 -1.91 7.51
C ARG A 303 8.59 -3.07 8.34
N ILE A 304 7.67 -3.94 8.80
CA ILE A 304 7.97 -5.16 9.56
C ILE A 304 7.52 -6.40 8.78
#